data_AF-X1AMY2-F1
#
_entry.id   AF-X1AMY2-F1
#
_cell.length_a   1.000
_cell.length_b   1.000
_cell.length_c   1.000
_cell.angle_alpha   90.00
_cell.angle_beta   90.00
_cell.angle_gamma   90.00
#
_symmetry.space_group_name_H-M   'P 1'
#
loop_
_entity.id
_entity.type
_entity.pdbx_description
1 polymer ?
#
loop_
_entity_poly.entity_id
_entity_poly.type
_entity_poly.pdbx_seq_one_letter_code
_entity_poly.pdbx_strand_id
1 'polypeptide(L)'
;MVNIRYERNDYDFSNGKFRVKGDTIEIFPAYQDRAIRVQLLGDELERIVEFNPVSGEIYEEKEVYIISPATHFLATVEWVDRALETIEEELEERIKYFKNQNKLLEAQRIESRTRYDMEMIAELGF
;
A
#
# COMPACT_ATOMS: atom_id res chain seq x y z
N MET A 1 -2.65 -9.50 -0.33
CA MET A 1 -3.66 -8.41 -0.33
C MET A 1 -3.21 -7.21 0.47
N VAL A 2 -2.95 -7.35 1.78
CA VAL A 2 -2.47 -6.21 2.61
C VAL A 2 -1.17 -5.60 2.07
N ASN A 3 -0.22 -6.43 1.60
CA ASN A 3 1.05 -5.97 1.00
C ASN A 3 0.86 -5.12 -0.27
N ILE A 4 -0.29 -5.22 -0.95
CA ILE A 4 -0.63 -4.40 -2.11
C ILE A 4 -1.70 -3.34 -1.78
N ARG A 5 -1.78 -2.98 -0.48
CA ARG A 5 -2.59 -1.88 0.10
C ARG A 5 -4.10 -2.06 0.06
N TYR A 6 -4.58 -3.29 0.03
CA TYR A 6 -6.02 -3.54 0.23
C TYR A 6 -6.34 -3.62 1.72
N GLU A 7 -7.43 -2.97 2.12
CA GLU A 7 -7.98 -3.02 3.48
C GLU A 7 -8.94 -4.21 3.62
N ARG A 8 -8.83 -4.99 4.70
CA ARG A 8 -9.84 -5.99 5.02
C ARG A 8 -11.04 -5.30 5.68
N ASN A 9 -12.22 -5.40 5.08
CA ASN A 9 -13.43 -4.82 5.63
C ASN A 9 -14.65 -5.70 5.31
N ASP A 10 -15.12 -6.43 6.32
CA ASP A 10 -16.22 -7.39 6.15
C ASP A 10 -17.60 -6.72 6.12
N TYR A 11 -17.70 -5.44 6.52
CA TYR A 11 -18.96 -4.68 6.63
C TYR A 11 -19.16 -3.70 5.47
N ASP A 12 -18.16 -2.88 5.16
CA ASP A 12 -18.20 -1.90 4.09
C ASP A 12 -17.35 -2.38 2.90
N PHE A 13 -18.01 -2.80 1.83
CA PHE A 13 -17.36 -3.34 0.64
C PHE A 13 -17.31 -2.30 -0.48
N SER A 14 -16.20 -1.58 -0.55
CA SER A 14 -15.91 -0.51 -1.51
C SER A 14 -14.52 -0.69 -2.15
N ASN A 15 -14.19 0.09 -3.17
CA ASN A 15 -12.92 0.01 -3.90
C ASN A 15 -11.69 0.00 -2.97
N GLY A 16 -10.71 -0.85 -3.28
CA GLY A 16 -9.51 -1.02 -2.47
C GLY A 16 -9.72 -1.88 -1.22
N LYS A 17 -10.88 -2.49 -1.06
CA LYS A 17 -11.18 -3.38 0.07
C LYS A 17 -11.38 -4.83 -0.37
N PHE A 18 -11.19 -5.73 0.58
CA PHE A 18 -11.55 -7.13 0.44
C PHE A 18 -12.23 -7.64 1.71
N ARG A 19 -13.03 -8.70 1.56
CA ARG A 19 -13.72 -9.38 2.67
C ARG A 19 -13.62 -10.89 2.52
N VAL A 20 -13.70 -11.59 3.65
CA VAL A 20 -13.62 -13.05 3.69
C VAL A 20 -14.86 -13.62 4.36
N LYS A 21 -15.53 -14.54 3.69
CA LYS A 21 -16.76 -15.21 4.15
C LYS A 21 -16.61 -16.72 3.94
N GLY A 22 -16.19 -17.43 4.98
CA GLY A 22 -15.84 -18.85 4.86
C GLY A 22 -14.75 -19.04 3.81
N ASP A 23 -15.01 -19.89 2.83
CA ASP A 23 -14.08 -20.20 1.74
C ASP A 23 -14.19 -19.23 0.55
N THR A 24 -14.92 -18.13 0.71
CA THR A 24 -15.10 -17.11 -0.32
C THR A 24 -14.37 -15.82 0.05
N ILE A 25 -13.50 -15.35 -0.83
CA ILE A 25 -12.81 -14.06 -0.75
C ILE A 25 -13.39 -13.15 -1.82
N GLU A 26 -13.93 -12.01 -1.41
CA GLU A 26 -14.41 -10.98 -2.34
C GLU A 26 -13.51 -9.76 -2.28
N ILE A 27 -13.14 -9.24 -3.44
CA ILE A 27 -12.15 -8.19 -3.61
C ILE A 27 -12.76 -7.14 -4.53
N PHE A 28 -12.71 -5.88 -4.13
CA PHE A 28 -13.13 -4.77 -4.97
C PHE A 28 -11.88 -4.02 -5.44
N PRO A 29 -11.42 -4.24 -6.69
CA PRO A 29 -10.26 -3.54 -7.24
C PRO A 29 -10.37 -2.02 -7.11
N ALA A 30 -9.27 -1.35 -6.81
CA ALA A 30 -9.29 0.10 -6.55
C ALA A 30 -9.71 0.96 -7.76
N TYR A 31 -9.53 0.45 -8.98
CA TYR A 31 -9.73 1.21 -10.22
C TYR A 31 -10.75 0.57 -11.18
N GLN A 32 -11.61 -0.32 -10.67
CA GLN A 32 -12.66 -0.95 -11.47
C GLN A 32 -14.02 -0.76 -10.84
N ASP A 33 -15.08 -0.94 -11.64
CA ASP A 33 -16.48 -0.87 -11.18
C ASP A 33 -17.07 -2.27 -10.88
N ARG A 34 -16.28 -3.32 -11.11
CA ARG A 34 -16.65 -4.72 -10.87
C ARG A 34 -15.78 -5.30 -9.78
N ALA A 35 -16.38 -6.12 -8.93
CA ALA A 35 -15.68 -6.87 -7.90
C ALA A 35 -15.38 -8.30 -8.37
N ILE A 36 -14.40 -8.91 -7.72
CA ILE A 36 -14.00 -10.30 -7.96
C ILE A 36 -14.38 -11.13 -6.76
N ARG A 37 -14.95 -12.30 -7.00
CA ARG A 37 -15.18 -13.34 -6.00
C ARG A 37 -14.32 -14.54 -6.33
N VAL A 38 -13.48 -14.92 -5.37
CA VAL A 38 -12.63 -16.09 -5.39
C VAL A 38 -13.23 -17.11 -4.42
N GLN A 39 -13.56 -18.30 -4.91
CA GLN A 39 -14.06 -19.41 -4.10
C GLN A 39 -12.96 -20.46 -3.99
N LEU A 40 -12.74 -20.93 -2.77
CA LEU A 40 -11.74 -21.92 -2.43
C LEU A 40 -12.41 -23.22 -1.98
N LEU A 41 -11.72 -24.33 -2.18
CA LEU A 41 -12.02 -25.61 -1.56
C LEU A 41 -10.80 -26.05 -0.77
N GLY A 42 -10.77 -25.71 0.52
CA GLY A 42 -9.55 -25.80 1.33
C GLY A 42 -8.49 -24.82 0.81
N ASP A 43 -7.37 -25.36 0.35
CA ASP A 43 -6.24 -24.56 -0.19
C ASP A 43 -6.25 -24.47 -1.73
N GLU A 44 -7.26 -25.05 -2.39
CA GLU A 44 -7.39 -25.04 -3.85
C GLU A 44 -8.35 -23.97 -4.34
N LEU A 45 -7.97 -23.30 -5.43
CA LEU A 45 -8.83 -22.37 -6.14
C LEU A 45 -9.91 -23.15 -6.91
N GLU A 46 -11.16 -22.98 -6.52
CA GLU A 46 -12.30 -23.63 -7.19
C GLU A 46 -12.86 -22.75 -8.30
N ARG A 47 -13.05 -21.44 -8.04
CA ARG A 47 -13.77 -20.56 -8.97
C ARG A 47 -13.40 -19.09 -8.81
N ILE A 48 -13.35 -18.36 -9.94
CA ILE A 48 -13.22 -16.89 -9.96
C ILE A 48 -14.36 -16.30 -10.79
N VAL A 49 -15.12 -15.37 -10.23
CA VAL A 49 -16.15 -14.63 -10.98
C VAL A 49 -16.03 -13.12 -10.81
N GLU A 50 -16.31 -12.39 -11.89
CA GLU A 50 -16.61 -10.96 -11.83
C GLU A 50 -18.09 -10.76 -11.49
N PHE A 51 -18.36 -9.84 -10.56
CA PHE A 51 -19.72 -9.55 -10.14
C PHE A 51 -19.93 -8.07 -9.80
N ASN A 52 -21.18 -7.65 -9.80
CA ASN A 52 -21.58 -6.32 -9.36
C ASN A 52 -21.56 -6.25 -7.81
N PRO A 53 -20.75 -5.37 -7.19
CA PRO A 53 -20.61 -5.30 -5.73
C PRO A 53 -21.89 -4.89 -4.99
N VAL A 54 -22.84 -4.23 -5.68
CA VAL A 54 -24.10 -3.74 -5.12
C VAL A 54 -25.24 -4.74 -5.37
N SER A 55 -25.46 -5.14 -6.63
CA SER A 55 -26.58 -6.03 -6.98
C SER A 55 -26.28 -7.52 -6.74
N GLY A 56 -25.01 -7.91 -6.70
CA GLY A 56 -24.58 -9.32 -6.62
C GLY A 56 -24.65 -10.08 -7.95
N GLU A 57 -25.05 -9.43 -9.04
CA GLU A 57 -25.13 -10.02 -10.38
C GLU A 57 -23.75 -10.49 -10.84
N ILE A 58 -23.66 -11.74 -11.31
CA ILE A 58 -22.44 -12.32 -11.86
C ILE A 58 -22.36 -11.97 -13.34
N TYR A 59 -21.26 -11.36 -13.77
CA TYR A 59 -21.03 -11.01 -15.17
C TYR A 59 -20.43 -12.17 -15.95
N GLU A 60 -19.29 -12.68 -15.47
CA GLU A 60 -18.53 -13.72 -16.16
C GLU A 60 -17.62 -14.48 -15.18
N GLU A 61 -17.27 -15.70 -15.58
CA GLU A 61 -16.29 -16.54 -14.91
C GLU A 61 -14.92 -16.34 -15.56
N LYS A 62 -13.86 -16.32 -14.73
CA LYS A 62 -12.48 -16.07 -15.18
C LYS A 62 -11.60 -17.26 -14.82
N GLU A 63 -10.73 -17.66 -15.74
CA GLU A 63 -9.67 -18.64 -15.44
C GLU A 63 -8.52 -17.99 -14.65
N VAL A 64 -8.21 -16.74 -14.96
CA VAL A 64 -7.14 -15.95 -14.34
C VAL A 64 -7.62 -14.52 -14.17
N TYR A 65 -7.27 -13.91 -13.04
CA TYR A 65 -7.49 -12.49 -12.80
C TYR A 65 -6.29 -11.85 -12.12
N ILE A 66 -5.87 -10.67 -12.61
CA ILE A 66 -4.71 -9.93 -12.09
C ILE A 66 -5.20 -8.79 -11.20
N ILE A 67 -4.76 -8.80 -9.94
CA ILE A 67 -5.12 -7.78 -8.97
C ILE A 67 -3.96 -6.79 -8.85
N SER A 68 -4.15 -5.60 -9.42
CA SER A 68 -3.20 -4.50 -9.27
C SER A 68 -3.28 -3.90 -7.86
N PRO A 69 -2.17 -3.30 -7.35
CA PRO A 69 -2.17 -2.60 -6.07
C PRO A 69 -3.27 -1.55 -5.95
N ALA A 70 -3.76 -1.34 -4.73
CA ALA A 70 -4.82 -0.37 -4.45
C ALA A 70 -4.35 1.10 -4.53
N THR A 71 -3.04 1.32 -4.65
CA THR A 71 -2.40 2.63 -4.79
C THR A 71 -1.42 2.62 -5.96
N HIS A 72 -1.24 3.77 -6.61
CA HIS A 72 -0.22 3.97 -7.63
C HIS A 72 1.19 4.07 -7.02
N PHE A 73 1.29 4.40 -5.73
CA PHE A 73 2.55 4.56 -5.01
C PHE A 73 2.77 3.36 -4.10
N LEU A 74 3.35 2.28 -4.67
CA LEU A 74 3.79 1.13 -3.90
C LEU A 74 5.31 1.21 -3.71
N ALA A 75 5.76 1.75 -2.58
CA ALA A 75 7.14 1.55 -2.15
C ALA A 75 7.27 0.15 -1.55
N THR A 76 8.19 -0.66 -2.08
CA THR A 76 8.58 -1.92 -1.45
C THR A 76 9.47 -1.64 -0.24
N VAL A 77 9.56 -2.57 0.69
CA VAL A 77 10.41 -2.42 1.88
C VAL A 77 11.86 -2.13 1.48
N GLU A 78 12.37 -2.84 0.47
CA GLU A 78 13.73 -2.66 -0.06
C GLU A 78 13.94 -1.30 -0.74
N TRP A 79 12.88 -0.66 -1.22
CA TRP A 79 12.95 0.70 -1.74
C TRP A 79 12.94 1.73 -0.62
N VAL A 80 12.17 1.51 0.43
CA VAL A 80 12.13 2.39 1.61
C VAL A 80 13.48 2.39 2.31
N ASP A 81 14.07 1.21 2.55
CA ASP A 81 15.37 1.10 3.23
C ASP A 81 16.46 1.87 2.48
N ARG A 82 16.55 1.65 1.16
CA ARG A 82 17.51 2.39 0.31
C ARG A 82 17.23 3.89 0.28
N ALA A 83 15.96 4.29 0.27
CA ALA A 83 15.62 5.71 0.31
C ALA A 83 16.06 6.35 1.64
N LEU A 84 15.81 5.68 2.78
CA LEU A 84 16.22 6.17 4.10
C LEU A 84 17.75 6.34 4.19
N GLU A 85 18.52 5.39 3.67
CA GLU A 85 19.99 5.51 3.59
C GLU A 85 20.40 6.75 2.79
N THR A 86 19.85 6.93 1.59
CA THR A 86 20.21 8.09 0.74
C THR A 86 19.78 9.43 1.32
N ILE A 87 18.64 9.47 2.04
CA ILE A 87 18.16 10.69 2.71
C ILE A 87 19.08 11.05 3.88
N GLU A 88 19.57 10.06 4.65
CA GLU A 88 20.52 10.29 5.74
C GLU A 88 21.82 10.90 5.20
N GLU A 89 22.37 10.33 4.12
CA GLU A 89 23.59 10.83 3.47
C GLU A 89 23.43 12.30 3.02
N GLU A 90 22.32 12.63 2.33
CA GLU A 90 22.05 14.00 1.90
C GLU A 90 21.84 14.95 3.10
N LEU A 91 21.18 14.47 4.17
CA LEU A 91 20.96 15.25 5.38
C LEU A 91 22.28 15.62 6.05
N GLU A 92 23.21 14.68 6.18
CA GLU A 92 24.54 14.93 6.75
C GLU A 92 25.31 16.00 5.96
N GLU A 93 25.32 15.89 4.63
CA GLU A 93 25.92 16.89 3.74
C GLU A 93 25.27 18.27 3.93
N ARG A 94 23.95 18.31 4.07
CA ARG A 94 23.20 19.56 4.18
C ARG A 94 23.38 20.23 5.53
N ILE A 95 23.44 19.47 6.61
CA ILE A 95 23.77 19.96 7.95
C ILE A 95 25.17 20.60 7.92
N LYS A 96 26.15 19.92 7.31
CA LYS A 96 27.52 20.43 7.18
C LYS A 96 27.57 21.74 6.38
N TYR A 97 26.82 21.82 5.29
CA TYR A 97 26.68 23.04 4.49
C TYR A 97 26.18 24.23 5.33
N PHE A 98 25.11 24.06 6.10
CA PHE A 98 24.57 25.13 6.94
C PHE A 98 25.52 25.52 8.08
N LYS A 99 26.15 24.54 8.74
CA LYS A 99 27.16 24.79 9.78
C LYS A 99 28.35 25.59 9.24
N ASN A 100 28.86 25.26 8.05
CA ASN A 100 29.95 25.99 7.39
C ASN A 100 29.59 27.45 7.05
N GLN A 101 28.30 27.75 6.89
CA GLN A 101 27.79 29.12 6.67
C GLN A 101 27.38 29.83 7.97
N ASN A 102 27.69 29.24 9.13
CA ASN A 102 27.29 29.73 10.45
C ASN A 102 25.75 29.84 10.63
N LYS A 103 24.99 29.06 9.87
CA LYS A 103 23.52 28.97 9.88
C LYS A 103 23.07 27.85 10.81
N LEU A 104 23.36 28.00 12.11
CA LEU A 104 23.18 26.95 13.10
C LEU A 104 21.69 26.62 13.35
N LEU A 105 20.81 27.62 13.28
CA LEU A 105 19.38 27.41 13.47
C LEU A 105 18.76 26.63 12.30
N GLU A 106 19.18 26.91 11.07
CA GLU A 106 18.75 26.19 9.88
C GLU A 106 19.26 24.75 9.88
N ALA A 107 20.51 24.53 10.31
CA ALA A 107 21.07 23.20 10.48
C ALA A 107 20.27 22.37 11.49
N GLN A 108 19.94 22.95 12.65
CA GLN A 108 19.12 22.27 13.65
C GLN A 108 17.70 22.00 13.13
N ARG A 109 17.10 22.96 12.42
CA ARG A 109 15.73 22.84 11.91
C ARG A 109 15.59 21.72 10.89
N ILE A 110 16.52 21.61 9.94
CA ILE A 110 16.47 20.54 8.93
C ILE A 110 16.74 19.18 9.57
N GLU A 111 17.72 19.09 10.47
CA GLU A 111 18.03 17.86 11.20
C GLU A 111 16.81 17.33 11.98
N SER A 112 16.19 18.17 12.82
CA SER A 112 15.06 17.72 13.64
C SER A 112 13.86 17.29 12.80
N ARG A 113 13.56 18.02 11.71
CA ARG A 113 12.41 17.70 10.87
C ARG A 113 12.63 16.44 10.04
N THR A 114 13.77 16.33 9.37
CA THR A 114 14.06 15.20 8.50
C THR A 114 14.17 13.91 9.30
N ARG A 115 14.82 13.91 10.48
CA ARG A 115 14.92 12.71 11.32
C ARG A 115 13.56 12.21 11.81
N TYR A 116 12.68 13.13 12.24
CA TYR A 116 11.31 12.77 12.61
C TYR A 116 10.54 12.16 11.44
N ASP A 117 10.62 12.78 10.25
CA ASP A 117 9.93 12.27 9.06
C ASP A 117 10.48 10.87 8.67
N MET A 118 11.78 10.64 8.81
CA MET A 118 12.40 9.33 8.56
C MET A 118 11.95 8.25 9.56
N GLU A 119 11.84 8.57 10.84
CA GLU A 119 11.27 7.66 11.85
C GLU A 119 9.82 7.29 11.50
N MET A 120 9.01 8.27 11.10
CA MET A 120 7.63 8.05 10.69
C MET A 120 7.52 7.15 9.45
N ILE A 121 8.41 7.32 8.47
CA ILE A 121 8.49 6.46 7.29
C ILE A 121 8.86 5.02 7.67
N ALA A 122 9.81 4.85 8.60
CA ALA A 122 10.27 3.54 9.04
C ALA A 122 9.21 2.77 9.86
N GLU A 123 8.47 3.46 10.73
CA GLU A 123 7.49 2.80 11.62
C GLU A 123 6.13 2.57 10.97
N LEU A 124 5.59 3.56 10.28
CA LEU A 124 4.22 3.52 9.76
C LEU A 124 4.16 3.13 8.28
N GLY A 125 5.28 3.25 7.57
CA GLY A 125 5.27 3.29 6.12
C GLY A 125 4.48 4.49 5.58
N PHE A 126 4.51 4.67 4.26
CA PHE A 126 3.58 5.57 3.56
C PHE A 126 2.32 4.82 3.12
#